data_AF-A0A2H0W0L8-F1
#
_entry.id   AF-A0A2H0W0L8-F1
#
_cell.length_a   1.000
_cell.length_b   1.000
_cell.length_c   1.000
_cell.angle_alpha   90.00
_cell.angle_beta   90.00
_cell.angle_gamma   90.00
#
_symmetry.space_group_name_H-M   'P 1'
#
loop_
_entity.id
_entity.type
_entity.pdbx_description
1 polymer ?
#
loop_
_entity_poly.entity_id
_entity_poly.type
_entity_poly.pdbx_seq_one_letter_code
_entity_poly.pdbx_strand_id
1 'polypeptide(L)'
;MVAFTSSLYDFGGVTSITQWLELGVSVGFLTGTYLLAHQNPRGFFGFMVMNSSNAVLMTIQDKPLLAIQQIASLLFVVDACSQYRLRRAETEDNGS
;
A
#
# COMPACT_ATOMS: atom_id res chain seq x y z
N MET A 1 12.77 -33.18 -0.20
CA MET A 1 13.19 -31.87 0.32
C MET A 1 14.33 -31.30 -0.54
N VAL A 2 14.05 -30.94 -1.81
CA VAL A 2 15.08 -30.36 -2.72
C VAL A 2 14.60 -29.04 -3.32
N ALA A 3 13.29 -28.81 -3.42
CA ALA A 3 12.73 -27.54 -3.91
C ALA A 3 13.02 -26.34 -2.98
N PHE A 4 13.06 -26.54 -1.66
CA PHE A 4 13.33 -25.44 -0.71
C PHE A 4 14.78 -24.94 -0.80
N THR A 5 15.74 -25.84 -0.99
CA THR A 5 17.17 -25.48 -0.98
C THR A 5 17.60 -24.83 -2.30
N SER A 6 17.06 -25.28 -3.44
CA SER A 6 17.30 -24.62 -4.73
C SER A 6 16.64 -23.25 -4.80
N SER A 7 15.47 -23.08 -4.20
CA SER A 7 14.85 -21.75 -4.08
C SER A 7 15.67 -20.82 -3.20
N LEU A 8 16.39 -21.28 -2.18
CA LEU A 8 17.25 -20.45 -1.31
C LEU A 8 18.60 -20.05 -1.94
N TYR A 9 19.01 -20.73 -3.01
CA TYR A 9 20.27 -20.46 -3.71
C TYR A 9 20.07 -19.61 -4.98
N ASP A 10 18.93 -19.77 -5.67
CA ASP A 10 18.50 -18.86 -6.76
C ASP A 10 17.72 -17.64 -6.25
N PHE A 11 16.92 -17.76 -5.17
CA PHE A 11 16.48 -16.62 -4.36
C PHE A 11 17.45 -16.46 -3.21
N GLY A 12 18.46 -15.61 -3.37
CA GLY A 12 19.39 -15.24 -2.30
C GLY A 12 18.66 -14.65 -1.09
N GLY A 13 18.12 -15.49 -0.21
CA GLY A 13 17.53 -15.15 1.08
C GLY A 13 16.38 -14.14 1.06
N VAL A 14 15.82 -13.91 2.24
CA VAL A 14 14.98 -12.76 2.59
C VAL A 14 15.87 -11.49 2.64
N THR A 15 16.60 -11.19 1.57
CA THR A 15 17.62 -10.11 1.55
C THR A 15 17.43 -9.09 0.43
N SER A 16 16.58 -9.36 -0.56
CA SER A 16 16.33 -8.43 -1.65
C SER A 16 15.26 -7.41 -1.27
N ILE A 17 15.53 -6.13 -1.58
CA ILE A 17 14.64 -4.98 -1.34
C ILE A 17 13.21 -5.24 -1.89
N THR A 18 13.10 -6.05 -2.94
CA THR A 18 11.83 -6.45 -3.55
C THR A 18 10.91 -7.24 -2.62
N GLN A 19 11.42 -8.19 -1.83
CA GLN A 19 10.59 -8.97 -0.90
C GLN A 19 10.08 -8.11 0.26
N TRP A 20 10.88 -7.15 0.74
CA TRP A 20 10.42 -6.17 1.71
C TRP A 20 9.30 -5.28 1.14
N LEU A 21 9.40 -4.90 -0.14
CA LEU A 21 8.34 -4.17 -0.83
C LEU A 21 7.08 -5.03 -1.00
N GLU A 22 7.19 -6.30 -1.38
CA GLU A 22 6.07 -7.23 -1.50
C GLU A 22 5.34 -7.46 -0.16
N LEU A 23 6.10 -7.57 0.93
CA LEU A 23 5.54 -7.59 2.29
C LEU A 23 4.86 -6.26 2.62
N GLY A 24 5.46 -5.12 2.27
CA GLY A 24 4.85 -3.80 2.44
C GLY A 24 3.52 -3.66 1.70
N VAL A 25 3.44 -4.19 0.47
CA VAL A 25 2.19 -4.26 -0.30
C VAL A 25 1.14 -5.10 0.41
N SER A 26 1.51 -6.32 0.81
CA SER A 26 0.59 -7.27 1.46
C SER A 26 0.06 -6.76 2.79
N VAL A 27 0.95 -6.24 3.65
CA VAL A 27 0.61 -5.69 4.96
C VAL A 27 -0.18 -4.38 4.81
N GLY A 28 0.21 -3.50 3.88
CA GLY A 28 -0.50 -2.25 3.60
C GLY A 28 -1.92 -2.50 3.11
N PHE A 29 -2.11 -3.47 2.21
CA PHE A 29 -3.42 -3.87 1.72
C PHE A 29 -4.29 -4.46 2.83
N LEU A 30 -3.76 -5.43 3.58
CA LEU A 30 -4.53 -6.11 4.63
C LEU A 30 -4.90 -5.16 5.77
N THR A 31 -3.95 -4.33 6.22
CA THR A 31 -4.20 -3.35 7.29
C THR A 31 -5.13 -2.25 6.80
N GLY A 32 -4.95 -1.77 5.57
CA GLY A 32 -5.79 -0.73 4.97
C GLY A 32 -7.25 -1.18 4.81
N THR A 33 -7.45 -2.36 4.23
CA THR A 33 -8.79 -2.97 4.07
C THR A 33 -9.44 -3.28 5.42
N TYR A 34 -8.68 -3.85 6.36
CA TYR A 34 -9.19 -4.16 7.71
C TYR A 34 -9.65 -2.91 8.47
N LEU A 35 -8.84 -1.85 8.48
CA LEU A 35 -9.18 -0.60 9.15
C LEU A 35 -10.36 0.10 8.46
N LEU A 36 -10.40 0.10 7.14
CA LEU A 36 -11.50 0.71 6.39
C LEU A 36 -12.81 -0.06 6.60
N ALA A 37 -12.76 -1.38 6.71
CA ALA A 37 -13.92 -2.22 7.06
C ALA A 37 -14.46 -1.91 8.46
N HIS A 38 -13.61 -1.46 9.39
CA HIS A 38 -14.00 -0.98 10.73
C HIS A 38 -14.34 0.52 10.76
N GLN A 39 -14.64 1.14 9.60
CA GLN A 39 -14.93 2.57 9.45
C GLN A 39 -13.82 3.49 10.01
N ASN A 40 -12.60 2.97 10.14
CA ASN A 40 -11.48 3.72 10.68
C ASN A 40 -10.71 4.40 9.55
N PRO A 41 -10.64 5.75 9.52
CA PRO A 41 -9.96 6.49 8.46
C PRO A 41 -8.45 6.25 8.43
N ARG A 42 -7.87 5.65 9.48
CA ARG A 42 -6.47 5.20 9.45
C ARG A 42 -6.22 4.15 8.36
N GLY A 43 -7.26 3.51 7.82
CA GLY A 43 -7.15 2.60 6.67
C GLY A 43 -6.55 3.24 5.41
N PHE A 44 -6.75 4.55 5.20
CA PHE A 44 -6.12 5.26 4.08
C PHE A 44 -4.59 5.22 4.15
N PHE A 45 -4.00 5.20 5.35
CA PHE A 45 -2.56 5.06 5.52
C PHE A 45 -2.04 3.71 5.02
N GLY A 46 -2.76 2.62 5.30
CA GLY A 46 -2.42 1.28 4.79
C GLY A 46 -2.40 1.26 3.25
N PHE A 47 -3.41 1.87 2.62
CA PHE A 47 -3.44 1.99 1.16
C PHE A 47 -2.34 2.89 0.59
N MET A 48 -1.93 3.96 1.28
CA MET A 48 -0.79 4.78 0.85
C MET A 48 0.53 4.00 0.90
N VAL A 49 0.77 3.24 1.98
CA VAL A 49 1.94 2.36 2.12
C VAL A 49 1.95 1.29 1.04
N MET A 50 0.80 0.67 0.78
CA MET A 50 0.63 -0.33 -0.27
C MET A 50 0.97 0.24 -1.65
N ASN A 51 0.31 1.34 -2.08
CA ASN A 51 0.52 1.93 -3.41
C ASN A 51 1.97 2.41 -3.59
N SER A 52 2.57 3.00 -2.55
CA SER A 52 3.97 3.46 -2.61
C SER A 52 4.94 2.29 -2.74
N SER A 53 4.75 1.22 -1.95
CA SER A 53 5.59 0.02 -2.02
C SER A 53 5.46 -0.68 -3.38
N ASN A 54 4.24 -0.75 -3.91
CA ASN A 54 3.97 -1.37 -5.20
C ASN A 54 4.50 -0.54 -6.37
N ALA A 55 4.43 0.80 -6.29
CA ALA A 55 5.00 1.68 -7.31
C ALA A 55 6.52 1.48 -7.42
N VAL A 56 7.23 1.47 -6.28
CA VAL A 56 8.68 1.22 -6.24
C VAL A 56 9.01 -0.17 -6.78
N LEU A 57 8.23 -1.20 -6.41
CA LEU A 57 8.42 -2.56 -6.90
C LEU A 57 8.25 -2.65 -8.42
N MET A 58 7.24 -1.97 -8.99
CA MET A 58 6.99 -1.96 -10.44
C MET A 58 8.06 -1.19 -11.20
N THR A 59 8.66 -0.15 -10.61
CA THR A 59 9.82 0.53 -11.19
C THR A 59 11.05 -0.38 -11.22
N ILE A 60 11.30 -1.15 -10.15
CA ILE A 60 12.42 -2.11 -10.09
C ILE A 60 12.22 -3.26 -11.10
N GLN A 61 10.97 -3.66 -11.37
CA GLN A 61 10.64 -4.71 -12.33
C GLN A 61 10.53 -4.22 -13.79
N ASP A 62 10.94 -2.98 -14.10
CA ASP A 62 10.82 -2.38 -15.44
C ASP A 62 9.39 -2.41 -16.02
N LYS A 63 8.37 -2.23 -15.17
CA LYS A 63 6.95 -2.16 -15.55
C LYS A 63 6.39 -0.74 -15.36
N PRO A 64 6.79 0.23 -16.19
CA PRO A 64 6.47 1.65 -15.98
C PRO A 64 4.98 1.95 -16.05
N LEU A 65 4.22 1.23 -16.90
CA LEU A 65 2.77 1.44 -17.04
C LEU A 65 2.02 1.09 -15.75
N LEU A 66 2.40 -0.02 -15.10
CA LEU A 66 1.83 -0.41 -13.81
C LEU A 66 2.27 0.56 -12.70
N ALA A 67 3.51 1.03 -12.72
CA ALA A 67 3.99 2.03 -11.76
C ALA A 67 3.18 3.35 -11.84
N ILE A 68 2.92 3.84 -13.06
CA ILE A 68 2.09 5.03 -13.29
C ILE A 68 0.67 4.82 -12.74
N GLN A 69 0.08 3.64 -12.97
CA GLN A 69 -1.22 3.31 -12.41
C GLN A 69 -1.21 3.36 -10.88
N GLN A 70 -0.18 2.82 -10.22
CA GLN A 70 -0.07 2.86 -8.75
C GLN A 70 0.07 4.29 -8.23
N ILE A 71 0.77 5.18 -8.96
CA ILE A 71 0.85 6.60 -8.62
C ILE A 71 -0.52 7.27 -8.77
N ALA A 72 -1.26 7.00 -9.85
CA ALA A 72 -2.62 7.51 -10.02
C ALA A 72 -3.56 7.02 -8.90
N SER A 73 -3.47 5.74 -8.54
CA SER A 73 -4.21 5.16 -7.40
C SER A 73 -3.82 5.82 -6.07
N LEU A 74 -2.54 6.16 -5.87
CA LEU A 74 -2.09 6.89 -4.68
C LEU A 74 -2.73 8.27 -4.59
N LEU A 75 -2.84 9.01 -5.71
CA LEU A 75 -3.51 10.32 -5.74
C LEU A 75 -4.98 10.21 -5.33
N PHE A 76 -5.70 9.19 -5.81
CA PHE A 76 -7.08 8.93 -5.38
C PHE A 76 -7.19 8.63 -3.89
N VAL A 77 -6.24 7.89 -3.31
CA VAL A 77 -6.22 7.60 -1.87
C VAL A 77 -5.98 8.87 -1.06
N VAL A 78 -5.08 9.75 -1.51
CA VAL A 78 -4.82 11.05 -0.87
C VAL A 78 -6.03 11.97 -0.96
N ASP A 79 -6.70 12.00 -2.10
CA ASP A 79 -7.94 12.76 -2.29
C ASP A 79 -9.05 12.24 -1.35
N ALA A 80 -9.26 10.92 -1.29
CA ALA A 80 -10.23 10.32 -0.38
C ALA A 80 -9.93 10.62 1.10
N CYS A 81 -8.65 10.61 1.50
CA CYS A 81 -8.22 11.02 2.84
C CYS A 81 -8.53 12.52 3.10
N SER A 82 -8.29 13.38 2.12
CA SER A 82 -8.56 14.82 2.22
C SER A 82 -10.07 15.10 2.34
N GLN A 83 -10.89 14.45 1.52
CA GLN A 83 -12.35 14.52 1.62
C GLN A 83 -12.88 14.03 2.97
N TYR A 84 -12.31 12.94 3.50
CA TYR A 84 -12.68 12.45 4.83
C TYR A 84 -12.40 13.48 5.92
N ARG A 85 -11.24 14.15 5.87
CA ARG A 85 -10.88 15.19 6.85
C ARG A 85 -11.80 16.41 6.78
N LEU A 86 -12.19 16.82 5.58
CA LEU A 86 -13.13 17.94 5.38
C LEU A 86 -14.51 17.63 5.98
N ARG A 87 -15.06 16.43 5.71
CA ARG A 87 -16.35 16.01 6.26
C ARG A 87 -16.36 15.95 7.80
N ARG A 88 -15.23 15.58 8.42
CA ARG A 88 -15.11 15.62 9.88
C ARG A 88 -15.16 17.04 10.44
N ALA A 89 -14.50 18.00 9.77
CA ALA A 89 -14.50 19.39 10.20
C ALA A 89 -15.91 20.02 10.12
N GLU A 90 -16.68 19.73 9.07
CA GLU A 90 -18.07 20.20 8.93
C GLU A 90 -19.03 19.61 9.98
N THR A 91 -18.75 18.40 10.46
CA THR A 91 -19.55 17.74 11.51
C THR A 91 -19.21 18.29 12.89
N GLU A 92 -17.96 18.70 13.11
CA GLU A 92 -17.51 19.34 14.36
C GLU A 92 -18.00 20.79 14.46
N ASP A 93 -18.14 21.52 13.34
CA ASP A 93 -18.67 22.90 13.27
C ASP A 93 -20.20 22.98 13.44
N ASN A 94 -20.97 22.07 12.81
CA ASN A 94 -22.44 22.01 12.95
C ASN A 94 -22.92 21.40 14.28
N GLY A 95 -22.01 20.85 15.09
CA GLY A 95 -22.32 20.20 16.37
C GLY A 95 -22.05 21.06 17.61
N SER A 96 -21.59 22.31 17.44
CA SER A 96 -21.34 23.27 18.52
C SER A 96 -22.36 24.40 18.54
#